data_AF-A0AA44II32-F1
#
_entry.id   AF-A0AA44II32-F1
#
_cell.length_a   1.000
_cell.length_b   1.000
_cell.length_c   1.000
_cell.angle_alpha   90.00
_cell.angle_beta   90.00
_cell.angle_gamma   90.00
#
_symmetry.space_group_name_H-M   'P 1'
#
loop_
_entity.id
_entity.type
_entity.pdbx_description
1 polymer ?
#
loop_
_entity_poly.entity_id
_entity_poly.type
_entity_poly.pdbx_seq_one_letter_code
_entity_poly.pdbx_strand_id
1 'polypeptide(L)'
;MDRLNFYARDLRVLKGIRDYSDFYNRVNRIRKIFDFDKKIVIDVFDDLQELENLLETKVPKWVIGTSFNNAILILDYDKWKTSNNETVENLILHEFIHVVLSLKSKTNLPAWLNEGLAVYFSDQYHSFKNQNFDNKININFYEVDYSHGNIYFISMCVLIKLIDKYGIEKVIHEALNTKDFEKNVIFNNENLLKVINSK
;
A
#
# COMPACT_ATOMS: atom_id res chain seq x y z
N MET A 1 -23.43 -12.97 6.43
CA MET A 1 -22.50 -12.51 5.38
C MET A 1 -22.01 -11.15 5.81
N ASP A 2 -20.75 -11.07 6.25
CA ASP A 2 -20.09 -9.78 6.47
C ASP A 2 -20.07 -9.06 5.12
N ARG A 3 -20.62 -7.85 5.07
CA ARG A 3 -20.65 -7.08 3.83
C ARG A 3 -19.23 -6.62 3.56
N LEU A 4 -18.73 -6.89 2.34
CA LEU A 4 -17.46 -6.35 1.79
C LEU A 4 -17.27 -4.85 2.06
N ASN A 5 -18.39 -4.12 2.22
CA ASN A 5 -18.46 -2.67 2.40
C ASN A 5 -17.66 -1.92 1.34
N PHE A 6 -17.50 -2.53 0.16
CA PHE A 6 -17.02 -1.90 -1.06
C PHE A 6 -18.23 -1.52 -1.91
N TYR A 7 -18.21 -0.31 -2.42
CA TYR A 7 -19.24 0.21 -3.32
C TYR A 7 -18.58 0.64 -4.62
N ALA A 8 -18.70 -0.21 -5.63
CA ALA A 8 -18.33 0.11 -6.99
C ALA A 8 -19.31 1.16 -7.53
N ARG A 9 -18.83 2.36 -7.83
CA ARG A 9 -19.59 3.38 -8.58
C ARG A 9 -19.73 3.01 -10.04
N ASP A 10 -18.70 2.37 -10.57
CA ASP A 10 -18.62 1.92 -11.94
C ASP A 10 -18.32 0.41 -11.97
N LEU A 11 -19.12 -0.35 -12.70
CA LEU A 11 -18.96 -1.80 -12.87
C LEU A 11 -17.71 -2.18 -13.66
N ARG A 12 -17.07 -1.23 -14.35
CA ARG A 12 -15.78 -1.45 -15.01
C ARG A 12 -14.68 -1.90 -14.06
N VAL A 13 -14.79 -1.60 -12.75
CA VAL A 13 -13.87 -2.12 -11.73
C VAL A 13 -13.82 -3.65 -11.67
N LEU A 14 -14.92 -4.30 -12.07
CA LEU A 14 -15.02 -5.76 -12.08
C LEU A 14 -14.27 -6.36 -13.27
N LYS A 15 -13.95 -5.55 -14.30
CA LYS A 15 -13.10 -6.00 -15.40
C LYS A 15 -11.71 -6.29 -14.85
N GLY A 16 -11.19 -7.47 -15.17
CA GLY A 16 -9.84 -7.87 -14.77
C GLY A 16 -9.74 -8.55 -13.41
N ILE A 17 -10.80 -8.55 -12.59
CA ILE A 17 -10.88 -9.44 -11.42
C ILE A 17 -11.05 -10.88 -11.90
N ARG A 18 -10.05 -11.71 -11.59
CA ARG A 18 -9.93 -13.12 -12.00
C ARG A 18 -10.57 -14.06 -10.99
N ASP A 19 -10.42 -13.78 -9.69
CA ASP A 19 -10.98 -14.60 -8.62
C ASP A 19 -11.67 -13.74 -7.55
N TYR A 20 -13.00 -13.66 -7.63
CA TYR A 20 -13.82 -12.91 -6.68
C TYR A 20 -13.80 -13.50 -5.26
N SER A 21 -13.63 -14.82 -5.13
CA SER A 21 -13.63 -15.49 -3.82
C SER A 21 -12.34 -15.20 -3.08
N ASP A 22 -11.19 -15.35 -3.76
CA ASP A 22 -9.89 -14.96 -3.22
C ASP A 22 -9.87 -13.48 -2.85
N PHE A 23 -10.29 -12.60 -3.77
CA PHE A 23 -10.36 -11.17 -3.52
C PHE A 23 -11.22 -10.84 -2.28
N TYR A 24 -12.42 -11.43 -2.18
CA TYR A 24 -13.30 -11.29 -1.01
C TYR A 24 -12.61 -11.69 0.30
N ASN A 25 -11.94 -12.85 0.29
CA ASN A 25 -11.24 -13.38 1.47
C ASN A 25 -10.08 -12.47 1.89
N ARG A 26 -9.32 -11.96 0.91
CA ARG A 26 -8.21 -11.02 1.15
C ARG A 26 -8.69 -9.70 1.73
N VAL A 27 -9.77 -9.12 1.19
CA VAL A 27 -10.39 -7.91 1.76
C VAL A 27 -10.83 -8.14 3.21
N ASN A 28 -11.54 -9.24 3.49
CA ASN A 28 -11.99 -9.53 4.86
C ASN A 28 -10.85 -9.78 5.83
N ARG A 29 -9.76 -10.41 5.37
CA ARG A 29 -8.55 -10.58 6.17
C ARG A 29 -7.95 -9.23 6.57
N ILE A 30 -7.83 -8.29 5.63
CA ILE A 30 -7.36 -6.93 5.90
C ILE A 30 -8.29 -6.24 6.90
N ARG A 31 -9.60 -6.26 6.66
CA ARG A 31 -10.60 -5.66 7.56
C ARG A 31 -10.48 -6.18 9.00
N LYS A 32 -10.28 -7.48 9.15
CA LYS A 32 -10.09 -8.12 10.47
C LYS A 32 -8.78 -7.69 11.12
N ILE A 33 -7.67 -7.69 10.38
CA ILE A 33 -6.34 -7.35 10.91
C ILE A 33 -6.29 -5.89 11.37
N PHE A 34 -6.90 -4.98 10.61
CA PHE A 34 -6.87 -3.54 10.89
C PHE A 34 -8.07 -3.05 11.70
N ASP A 35 -9.00 -3.95 12.07
CA ASP A 35 -10.26 -3.60 12.71
C ASP A 35 -10.97 -2.45 11.95
N PHE A 36 -11.27 -2.71 10.67
CA PHE A 36 -11.76 -1.70 9.73
C PHE A 36 -13.05 -2.14 9.04
N ASP A 37 -14.16 -1.50 9.37
CA ASP A 37 -15.51 -1.83 8.90
C ASP A 37 -16.12 -0.76 7.96
N LYS A 38 -15.45 0.39 7.80
CA LYS A 38 -15.98 1.52 7.02
C LYS A 38 -16.24 1.14 5.56
N LYS A 39 -17.24 1.83 4.98
CA LYS A 39 -17.57 1.76 3.56
C LYS A 39 -16.49 2.44 2.72
N ILE A 40 -15.98 1.73 1.72
CA ILE A 40 -15.05 2.22 0.71
C ILE A 40 -15.76 2.35 -0.62
N VAL A 41 -15.53 3.46 -1.30
CA VAL A 41 -15.98 3.67 -2.67
C VAL A 41 -14.87 3.22 -3.60
N ILE A 42 -15.20 2.50 -4.67
CA ILE A 42 -14.27 2.26 -5.77
C ILE A 42 -14.86 2.90 -7.03
N ASP A 43 -14.07 3.73 -7.69
CA ASP A 43 -14.46 4.40 -8.93
C ASP A 43 -13.41 4.17 -10.02
N VAL A 44 -13.87 4.28 -11.26
CA VAL A 44 -13.02 4.11 -12.46
C VAL A 44 -12.94 5.43 -13.18
N PHE A 45 -11.73 5.94 -13.39
CA PHE A 45 -11.49 7.12 -14.20
C PHE A 45 -11.01 6.72 -15.60
N ASP A 46 -11.36 7.54 -16.58
CA ASP A 46 -10.98 7.31 -17.96
C ASP A 46 -9.54 7.72 -18.20
N ASP A 47 -9.07 8.86 -17.69
CA ASP A 47 -7.70 9.30 -17.97
C ASP A 47 -7.09 10.10 -16.82
N LEU A 48 -5.78 10.33 -16.93
CA LEU A 48 -5.04 11.08 -15.92
C LEU A 48 -5.57 12.51 -15.76
N GLN A 49 -6.18 13.11 -16.79
CA GLN A 49 -6.71 14.47 -16.70
C GLN A 49 -7.93 14.52 -15.77
N GLU A 50 -8.81 13.52 -15.84
CA GLU A 50 -9.92 13.37 -14.90
C GLU A 50 -9.42 13.28 -13.46
N LEU A 51 -8.37 12.48 -13.23
CA LEU A 51 -7.78 12.34 -11.90
C LEU A 51 -7.10 13.63 -11.41
N GLU A 52 -6.34 14.31 -12.27
CA GLU A 52 -5.71 15.59 -11.96
C GLU A 52 -6.74 16.67 -11.59
N ASN A 53 -7.88 16.69 -12.29
CA ASN A 53 -8.99 17.60 -12.00
C ASN A 53 -9.62 17.29 -10.64
N LEU A 54 -9.77 16.00 -10.31
CA LEU A 54 -10.37 15.57 -9.04
C LEU A 54 -9.45 15.84 -7.83
N LEU A 55 -8.13 15.66 -8.01
CA LEU A 55 -7.15 15.84 -6.94
C LEU A 55 -6.59 17.27 -6.84
N GLU A 56 -6.96 18.14 -7.77
CA GLU A 56 -6.45 19.52 -7.90
C GLU A 56 -4.91 19.59 -7.95
N THR A 57 -4.26 18.56 -8.50
CA THR A 57 -2.80 18.45 -8.58
C THR A 57 -2.38 17.61 -9.78
N LYS A 58 -1.12 17.80 -10.23
CA LYS A 58 -0.55 16.97 -11.29
C LYS A 58 -0.25 15.57 -10.78
N VAL A 59 -0.56 14.58 -11.60
CA VAL A 59 -0.38 13.16 -11.27
C VAL A 59 0.73 12.57 -12.15
N PRO A 60 1.67 11.79 -11.58
CA PRO A 60 2.69 11.14 -12.39
C PRO A 60 2.09 10.24 -13.48
N LYS A 61 2.71 10.23 -14.67
CA LYS A 61 2.20 9.49 -15.84
C LYS A 61 2.12 7.97 -15.67
N TRP A 62 2.82 7.43 -14.67
CA TRP A 62 2.86 5.99 -14.38
C TRP A 62 1.73 5.54 -13.45
N VAL A 63 0.94 6.47 -12.89
CA VAL A 63 -0.15 6.16 -11.97
C VAL A 63 -1.28 5.46 -12.72
N ILE A 64 -1.66 4.29 -12.23
CA ILE A 64 -2.81 3.49 -12.73
C ILE A 64 -3.91 3.34 -11.68
N GLY A 65 -3.65 3.78 -10.45
CA GLY A 65 -4.60 3.82 -9.35
C GLY A 65 -4.08 4.71 -8.23
N THR A 66 -5.00 5.22 -7.42
CA THR A 66 -4.68 6.01 -6.24
C THR A 66 -5.84 5.94 -5.24
N SER A 67 -5.61 6.47 -4.05
CA SER A 67 -6.59 6.53 -2.98
C SER A 67 -6.71 7.96 -2.47
N PHE A 68 -7.95 8.36 -2.22
CA PHE A 68 -8.27 9.69 -1.71
C PHE A 68 -9.45 9.61 -0.76
N ASN A 69 -9.26 10.08 0.48
CA ASN A 69 -10.24 9.94 1.57
C ASN A 69 -10.67 8.48 1.78
N ASN A 70 -11.94 8.16 1.53
CA ASN A 70 -12.52 6.82 1.63
C ASN A 70 -12.80 6.21 0.25
N ALA A 71 -12.12 6.69 -0.80
CA ALA A 71 -12.27 6.24 -2.17
C ALA A 71 -10.97 5.65 -2.71
N ILE A 72 -11.12 4.61 -3.52
CA ILE A 72 -10.11 4.05 -4.40
C ILE A 72 -10.49 4.43 -5.82
N LEU A 73 -9.55 5.01 -6.54
CA LEU A 73 -9.72 5.48 -7.92
C LEU A 73 -8.78 4.67 -8.78
N ILE A 74 -9.29 3.96 -9.78
CA ILE A 74 -8.47 3.16 -10.70
C ILE A 74 -8.67 3.60 -12.14
N LEU A 75 -7.59 3.59 -12.92
CA LEU A 75 -7.67 3.80 -14.36
C LEU A 75 -8.37 2.58 -14.98
N ASP A 76 -9.22 2.80 -15.98
CA ASP A 76 -9.89 1.71 -16.70
C ASP A 76 -8.88 0.62 -17.11
N TYR A 77 -9.14 -0.63 -16.69
CA TYR A 77 -8.27 -1.79 -16.94
C TYR A 77 -7.86 -1.92 -18.39
N ASP A 78 -8.77 -1.60 -19.33
CA ASP A 78 -8.48 -1.69 -20.76
C ASP A 78 -7.36 -0.74 -21.21
N LYS A 79 -7.06 0.32 -20.45
CA LYS A 79 -6.02 1.32 -20.76
C LYS A 79 -4.62 0.94 -20.27
N TRP A 80 -4.48 0.03 -19.32
CA TRP A 80 -3.19 -0.32 -18.73
C TRP A 80 -2.84 -1.82 -18.75
N LYS A 81 -3.80 -2.71 -19.02
CA LYS A 81 -3.60 -4.17 -19.00
C LYS A 81 -2.48 -4.70 -19.93
N THR A 82 -2.07 -3.92 -20.94
CA THR A 82 -1.00 -4.31 -21.88
C THR A 82 0.36 -3.70 -21.54
N SER A 83 0.39 -2.63 -20.74
CA SER A 83 1.61 -1.91 -20.37
C SER A 83 2.05 -2.17 -18.93
N ASN A 84 1.21 -2.83 -18.13
CA ASN A 84 1.48 -3.17 -16.74
C ASN A 84 1.02 -4.61 -16.45
N ASN A 85 1.84 -5.37 -15.72
CA ASN A 85 1.59 -6.77 -15.38
C ASN A 85 0.81 -6.95 -14.06
N GLU A 86 0.42 -5.85 -13.41
CA GLU A 86 -0.36 -5.88 -12.18
C GLU A 86 -1.75 -6.49 -12.37
N THR A 87 -2.33 -7.05 -11.31
CA THR A 87 -3.73 -7.48 -11.30
C THR A 87 -4.64 -6.40 -10.71
N VAL A 88 -5.89 -6.36 -11.16
CA VAL A 88 -6.87 -5.40 -10.63
C VAL A 88 -7.11 -5.64 -9.15
N GLU A 89 -7.12 -6.90 -8.70
CA GLU A 89 -7.27 -7.28 -7.30
C GLU A 89 -6.15 -6.71 -6.43
N ASN A 90 -4.89 -6.87 -6.85
CA ASN A 90 -3.74 -6.40 -6.10
C ASN A 90 -3.70 -4.87 -6.07
N LEU A 91 -3.99 -4.21 -7.19
CA LEU A 91 -4.09 -2.75 -7.26
C LEU A 91 -5.15 -2.23 -6.28
N ILE A 92 -6.36 -2.80 -6.28
CA ILE A 92 -7.42 -2.39 -5.35
C ILE A 92 -7.00 -2.65 -3.90
N LEU A 93 -6.35 -3.78 -3.61
CA LEU A 93 -5.90 -4.09 -2.24
C LEU A 93 -4.78 -3.15 -1.78
N HIS A 94 -3.87 -2.76 -2.67
CA HIS A 94 -2.82 -1.78 -2.39
C HIS A 94 -3.44 -0.44 -1.98
N GLU A 95 -4.31 0.11 -2.82
CA GLU A 95 -5.00 1.37 -2.53
C GLU A 95 -5.93 1.28 -1.31
N PHE A 96 -6.54 0.11 -1.08
CA PHE A 96 -7.36 -0.12 0.10
C PHE A 96 -6.53 0.02 1.38
N ILE A 97 -5.29 -0.47 1.40
CA ILE A 97 -4.41 -0.33 2.56
C ILE A 97 -4.09 1.13 2.84
N HIS A 98 -3.82 1.95 1.82
CA HIS A 98 -3.63 3.39 2.02
C HIS A 98 -4.87 4.07 2.62
N VAL A 99 -6.07 3.72 2.16
CA VAL A 99 -7.32 4.21 2.76
C VAL A 99 -7.45 3.77 4.23
N VAL A 100 -7.15 2.51 4.54
CA VAL A 100 -7.19 2.00 5.92
C VAL A 100 -6.21 2.76 6.80
N LEU A 101 -4.96 2.93 6.34
CA LEU A 101 -3.90 3.59 7.09
C LEU A 101 -4.25 5.05 7.35
N SER A 102 -4.63 5.81 6.32
CA SER A 102 -5.02 7.23 6.45
C SER A 102 -6.20 7.45 7.42
N LEU A 103 -7.13 6.50 7.52
CA LEU A 103 -8.31 6.61 8.38
C LEU A 103 -8.12 6.05 9.80
N LYS A 104 -7.08 5.24 10.04
CA LYS A 104 -6.86 4.55 11.33
C LYS A 104 -5.59 5.02 12.06
N SER A 105 -4.60 5.55 11.35
CA SER A 105 -3.37 6.02 11.98
C SER A 105 -3.58 7.36 12.69
N LYS A 106 -2.83 7.59 13.78
CA LYS A 106 -2.88 8.88 14.49
C LYS A 106 -2.21 10.01 13.72
N THR A 107 -1.29 9.69 12.83
CA THR A 107 -0.55 10.63 11.96
C THR A 107 -0.26 9.97 10.62
N ASN A 108 0.13 10.77 9.62
CA ASN A 108 0.62 10.23 8.35
C ASN A 108 1.83 9.33 8.61
N LEU A 109 1.82 8.16 7.97
CA LEU A 109 2.95 7.25 7.99
C LEU A 109 4.08 7.80 7.11
N PRO A 110 5.36 7.52 7.44
CA PRO A 110 6.45 7.78 6.51
C PRO A 110 6.24 6.95 5.24
N ALA A 111 6.67 7.49 4.09
CA ALA A 111 6.42 6.90 2.77
C ALA A 111 6.80 5.42 2.73
N TRP A 112 7.95 5.05 3.30
CA TRP A 112 8.41 3.66 3.29
C TRP A 112 7.47 2.70 4.03
N LEU A 113 6.85 3.13 5.14
CA LEU A 113 5.98 2.25 5.94
C LEU A 113 4.60 2.16 5.29
N ASN A 114 4.12 3.26 4.74
CA ASN A 114 2.85 3.30 4.01
C ASN A 114 2.90 2.37 2.79
N GLU A 115 3.93 2.52 1.95
CA GLU A 115 4.15 1.68 0.78
C GLU A 115 4.47 0.23 1.13
N GLY A 116 5.32 0.01 2.13
CA GLY A 116 5.67 -1.34 2.56
C GLY A 116 4.44 -2.13 2.97
N LEU A 117 3.56 -1.55 3.81
CA LEU A 117 2.34 -2.22 4.25
C LEU A 117 1.38 -2.47 3.09
N ALA A 118 1.24 -1.50 2.16
CA ALA A 118 0.41 -1.65 0.97
C ALA A 118 0.89 -2.83 0.11
N VAL A 119 2.17 -2.86 -0.24
CA VAL A 119 2.81 -3.95 -1.02
C VAL A 119 2.74 -5.31 -0.33
N TYR A 120 2.90 -5.35 1.00
CA TYR A 120 2.84 -6.60 1.76
C TYR A 120 1.43 -7.21 1.74
N PHE A 121 0.40 -6.40 2.01
CA PHE A 121 -0.98 -6.88 2.10
C PHE A 121 -1.65 -7.07 0.73
N SER A 122 -1.20 -6.37 -0.30
CA SER A 122 -1.63 -6.56 -1.68
C SER A 122 -0.95 -7.74 -2.38
N ASP A 123 -0.01 -8.43 -1.72
CA ASP A 123 0.77 -9.53 -2.29
C ASP A 123 1.66 -9.14 -3.49
N GLN A 124 1.92 -7.84 -3.68
CA GLN A 124 2.80 -7.33 -4.75
C GLN A 124 4.28 -7.62 -4.48
N TYR A 125 4.63 -8.04 -3.25
CA TYR A 125 6.02 -8.29 -2.87
C TYR A 125 6.66 -9.49 -3.57
N HIS A 126 5.87 -10.37 -4.20
CA HIS A 126 6.39 -11.48 -5.00
C HIS A 126 7.33 -11.02 -6.11
N SER A 127 7.11 -9.83 -6.66
CA SER A 127 7.97 -9.18 -7.66
C SER A 127 9.39 -8.86 -7.13
N PHE A 128 9.58 -8.87 -5.81
CA PHE A 128 10.86 -8.57 -5.15
C PHE A 128 11.57 -9.80 -4.57
N LYS A 129 10.94 -10.99 -4.58
CA LYS A 129 11.47 -12.21 -3.92
C LYS A 129 12.86 -12.65 -4.40
N ASN A 130 13.24 -12.31 -5.63
CA ASN A 130 14.51 -12.72 -6.22
C ASN A 130 15.55 -11.59 -6.29
N GLN A 131 15.25 -10.41 -5.72
CA GLN A 131 16.21 -9.31 -5.69
C GLN A 131 17.16 -9.52 -4.51
N ASN A 132 18.40 -9.94 -4.81
CA ASN A 132 19.43 -10.13 -3.80
C ASN A 132 19.80 -8.81 -3.14
N PHE A 133 19.73 -8.81 -1.82
CA PHE A 133 20.13 -7.70 -0.98
C PHE A 133 21.58 -7.88 -0.54
N ASP A 134 22.53 -7.55 -1.42
CA ASP A 134 23.97 -7.69 -1.11
C ASP A 134 24.63 -6.40 -0.60
N ASN A 135 23.86 -5.31 -0.44
CA ASN A 135 24.41 -4.01 -0.11
C ASN A 135 23.99 -3.55 1.29
N LYS A 136 24.96 -3.08 2.08
CA LYS A 136 24.71 -2.35 3.33
C LYS A 136 23.88 -1.11 3.01
N ILE A 137 22.59 -1.10 3.34
CA ILE A 137 21.77 0.10 3.19
C ILE A 137 22.16 1.08 4.28
N ASN A 138 22.48 2.31 3.87
CA ASN A 138 22.79 3.42 4.74
C ASN A 138 22.06 4.68 4.23
N ILE A 139 20.75 4.69 4.40
CA ILE A 139 19.87 5.79 4.01
C ILE A 139 19.15 6.34 5.25
N ASN A 140 18.68 7.58 5.18
CA ASN A 140 17.69 8.08 6.12
C ASN A 140 16.29 7.76 5.57
N PHE A 141 15.58 6.82 6.19
CA PHE A 141 14.24 6.39 5.78
C PHE A 141 13.20 7.52 5.80
N TYR A 142 13.48 8.62 6.50
CA TYR A 142 12.62 9.81 6.57
C TYR A 142 12.91 10.85 5.49
N GLU A 143 14.00 10.68 4.73
CA GLU A 143 14.34 11.50 3.57
C GLU A 143 14.00 10.81 2.24
N VAL A 144 13.56 9.54 2.28
CA VAL A 144 13.15 8.80 1.09
C VAL A 144 11.71 9.16 0.74
N ASP A 145 11.51 9.64 -0.48
CA ASP A 145 10.19 9.93 -1.05
C ASP A 145 9.95 9.12 -2.34
N TYR A 146 8.82 9.38 -3.00
CA TYR A 146 8.44 8.72 -4.26
C TYR A 146 9.35 9.05 -5.46
N SER A 147 10.24 10.04 -5.34
CA SER A 147 11.27 10.32 -6.36
C SER A 147 12.44 9.34 -6.28
N HIS A 148 12.56 8.62 -5.16
CA HIS A 148 13.55 7.57 -5.00
C HIS A 148 13.09 6.30 -5.73
N GLY A 149 13.72 5.98 -6.86
CA GLY A 149 13.31 4.86 -7.74
C GLY A 149 13.26 3.47 -7.09
N ASN A 150 13.75 3.31 -5.86
CA ASN A 150 13.76 2.06 -5.10
C ASN A 150 12.84 2.08 -3.86
N ILE A 151 11.96 3.07 -3.68
CA ILE A 151 11.11 3.21 -2.49
C ILE A 151 10.34 1.91 -2.19
N TYR A 152 9.60 1.34 -3.14
CA TYR A 152 8.82 0.11 -2.93
C TYR A 152 9.69 -1.07 -2.49
N PHE A 153 10.85 -1.25 -3.13
CA PHE A 153 11.77 -2.34 -2.81
C PHE A 153 12.34 -2.18 -1.40
N ILE A 154 12.89 -1.01 -1.08
CA ILE A 154 13.48 -0.69 0.24
C ILE A 154 12.43 -0.83 1.35
N SER A 155 11.23 -0.31 1.10
CA SER A 155 10.06 -0.39 1.99
C SER A 155 9.72 -1.84 2.32
N MET A 156 9.68 -2.68 1.29
CA MET A 156 9.36 -4.09 1.44
C MET A 156 10.44 -4.85 2.22
N CYS A 157 11.72 -4.59 1.92
CA CYS A 157 12.84 -5.22 2.61
C CYS A 157 12.85 -4.89 4.11
N VAL A 158 12.75 -3.61 4.46
CA VAL A 158 12.76 -3.21 5.87
C VAL A 158 11.53 -3.74 6.60
N LEU A 159 10.36 -3.73 5.95
CA LEU A 159 9.12 -4.22 6.55
C LEU A 159 9.18 -5.72 6.85
N ILE A 160 9.66 -6.57 5.93
CA ILE A 160 9.82 -8.01 6.20
C ILE A 160 10.71 -8.23 7.41
N LYS A 161 11.88 -7.56 7.46
CA LYS A 161 12.81 -7.71 8.58
C LYS A 161 12.20 -7.22 9.91
N LEU A 162 11.36 -6.19 9.88
CA LEU A 162 10.59 -5.75 11.05
C LEU A 162 9.54 -6.80 11.46
N ILE A 163 8.81 -7.37 10.51
CA ILE A 163 7.81 -8.42 10.76
C ILE A 163 8.49 -9.66 11.33
N ASP A 164 9.61 -10.09 10.78
CA ASP A 164 10.38 -11.25 11.25
C ASP A 164 10.86 -11.03 12.70
N LYS A 165 11.27 -9.82 13.04
CA LYS A 165 11.80 -9.47 14.37
C LYS A 165 10.72 -9.23 15.43
N TYR A 166 9.62 -8.57 15.06
CA TYR A 166 8.64 -8.04 16.01
C TYR A 166 7.25 -8.68 15.90
N GLY A 167 6.97 -9.38 14.80
CA GLY A 167 5.64 -9.88 14.45
C GLY A 167 4.76 -8.81 13.79
N ILE A 168 3.94 -9.25 12.83
CA ILE A 168 3.06 -8.37 12.06
C ILE A 168 2.09 -7.57 12.94
N GLU A 169 1.51 -8.19 13.98
CA GLU A 169 0.56 -7.52 14.88
C GLU A 169 1.19 -6.34 15.60
N LYS A 170 2.44 -6.48 16.06
CA LYS A 170 3.17 -5.41 16.73
C LYS A 170 3.53 -4.29 15.78
N VAL A 171 3.99 -4.62 14.57
CA VAL A 171 4.28 -3.63 13.52
C VAL A 171 3.04 -2.80 13.20
N ILE A 172 1.89 -3.45 13.00
CA ILE A 172 0.63 -2.75 12.72
C ILE A 172 0.19 -1.90 13.91
N HIS A 173 0.22 -2.46 15.12
CA HIS A 173 -0.15 -1.72 16.33
C HIS A 173 0.64 -0.42 16.44
N GLU A 174 1.96 -0.48 16.30
CA GLU A 174 2.83 0.68 16.36
C GLU A 174 2.59 1.63 15.19
N ALA A 175 2.40 1.11 13.97
CA ALA A 175 2.15 1.92 12.78
C ALA A 175 0.88 2.79 12.94
N LEU A 176 -0.17 2.23 13.54
CA LEU A 176 -1.43 2.95 13.77
C LEU A 176 -1.35 3.91 14.97
N ASN A 177 -0.53 3.61 15.99
CA ASN A 177 -0.54 4.33 17.26
C ASN A 177 0.60 5.34 17.46
N THR A 178 1.63 5.30 16.63
CA THR A 178 2.77 6.22 16.68
C THR A 178 2.36 7.61 16.21
N LYS A 179 2.82 8.64 16.94
CA LYS A 179 2.67 10.05 16.56
C LYS A 179 3.95 10.67 16.01
N ASP A 180 5.09 10.13 16.41
CA ASP A 180 6.42 10.57 16.01
C ASP A 180 7.24 9.32 15.67
N PHE A 181 7.34 9.04 14.37
CA PHE A 181 7.98 7.83 13.87
C PHE A 181 9.50 7.84 14.07
N GLU A 182 10.13 9.01 13.96
CA GLU A 182 11.57 9.17 14.19
C GLU A 182 11.98 8.88 15.63
N LYS A 183 11.08 9.10 16.60
CA LYS A 183 11.31 8.77 18.01
C LYS A 183 10.79 7.39 18.43
N ASN A 184 10.05 6.68 17.57
CA ASN A 184 9.52 5.37 17.91
C ASN A 184 10.64 4.32 17.98
N VAL A 185 10.65 3.45 19.00
CA VAL A 185 11.72 2.46 19.21
C VAL A 185 11.83 1.40 18.10
N ILE A 186 10.75 1.15 17.37
CA ILE A 186 10.70 0.24 16.21
C ILE A 186 11.03 0.99 14.93
N PHE A 187 10.50 2.18 14.73
CA PHE A 187 10.57 2.87 13.44
C PHE A 187 11.67 3.93 13.33
N ASN A 188 12.37 4.27 14.42
CA ASN A 188 13.48 5.22 14.33
C ASN A 188 14.55 4.73 13.34
N ASN A 189 15.22 5.68 12.69
CA ASN A 189 16.15 5.39 11.60
C ASN A 189 17.29 4.44 12.02
N GLU A 190 17.78 4.57 13.26
CA GLU A 190 18.84 3.70 13.80
C GLU A 190 18.38 2.23 13.86
N ASN A 191 17.18 1.95 14.39
CA ASN A 191 16.65 0.60 14.44
C ASN A 191 16.36 0.06 13.04
N LEU A 192 15.81 0.88 12.13
CA LEU A 192 15.59 0.46 10.73
C LEU A 192 16.89 0.03 10.06
N LEU A 193 17.95 0.84 10.18
CA LEU A 193 19.29 0.50 9.67
C LEU A 193 19.87 -0.75 10.32
N LYS A 194 19.67 -0.94 11.63
CA LYS A 194 20.12 -2.14 12.34
C LYS A 194 19.40 -3.40 11.86
N VAL A 195 18.09 -3.31 11.65
CA VAL A 195 17.23 -4.43 11.26
C VAL A 195 17.46 -4.82 9.80
N ILE A 196 17.59 -3.85 8.90
CA ILE A 196 17.81 -4.17 7.49
C ILE A 196 19.21 -4.75 7.22
N ASN A 197 20.22 -4.33 8.00
CA ASN A 197 21.60 -4.81 7.86
C ASN A 197 21.93 -6.02 8.76
N SER A 198 20.98 -6.55 9.53
CA SER A 198 21.21 -7.77 10.29
C SER A 198 21.22 -8.98 9.37
N LYS A 199 22.28 -9.79 9.49
CA LYS A 199 22.47 -11.06 8.77
C LYS A 199 21.30 -12.00 9.03
#